data_AF-A0A536TYW7-F1
#
_entry.id   AF-A0A536TYW7-F1
#
_cell.length_a   1.000
_cell.length_b   1.000
_cell.length_c   1.000
_cell.angle_alpha   90.00
_cell.angle_beta   90.00
_cell.angle_gamma   90.00
#
_symmetry.space_group_name_H-M   'P 1'
#
loop_
_entity.id
_entity.type
_entity.pdbx_description
1 polymer ?
#
loop_
_entity_poly.entity_id
_entity_poly.type
_entity_poly.pdbx_seq_one_letter_code
_entity_poly.pdbx_strand_id
1 'polypeptide(L)' 'MEILRKALAGIVADPEFAARIERDGGRVLVIPPREQHRFMQEEIERWTKLVAQYGVTVD' A
#
# COMPACT_ATOMS: atom_id res chain seq x y z
N MET A 1 -8.43 -6.45 16.31
CA MET A 1 -7.92 -6.14 14.95
C MET A 1 -9.03 -5.88 13.92
N GLU A 2 -10.23 -6.45 14.05
CA GLU A 2 -11.30 -6.27 13.04
C GLU A 2 -11.91 -4.86 13.02
N ILE A 3 -11.99 -4.18 14.18
CA ILE A 3 -12.53 -2.82 14.30
C ILE A 3 -11.70 -1.82 13.49
N LEU A 4 -10.37 -1.81 13.66
CA LEU A 4 -9.47 -0.93 12.91
C LEU A 4 -9.61 -1.14 11.40
N ARG A 5 -9.70 -2.41 10.98
CA ARG A 5 -9.80 -2.76 9.57
C ARG A 5 -11.11 -2.31 8.93
N LYS A 6 -12.24 -2.49 9.63
CA LYS A 6 -13.54 -1.99 9.16
C LYS A 6 -13.56 -0.46 9.11
N ALA A 7 -13.00 0.20 10.12
CA ALA A 7 -12.90 1.66 10.14
C ALA A 7 -12.05 2.17 8.96
N LEU A 8 -10.88 1.56 8.73
CA LEU A 8 -10.02 1.92 7.60
C LEU A 8 -10.70 1.67 6.25
N ALA A 9 -11.40 0.53 6.10
CA ALA A 9 -12.16 0.21 4.89
C ALA A 9 -13.25 1.26 4.59
N GLY A 10 -13.91 1.79 5.62
CA GLY A 10 -14.86 2.89 5.48
C GLY A 10 -14.20 4.19 5.01
N ILE A 11 -13.04 4.55 5.56
CA ILE A 11 -12.30 5.76 5.17
C ILE A 11 -11.82 5.66 3.73
N VAL A 12 -11.23 4.53 3.31
CA VAL A 12 -10.72 4.38 1.93
C VAL A 12 -11.82 4.28 0.88
N ALA A 13 -13.05 3.96 1.27
CA ALA A 13 -14.22 3.96 0.40
C ALA A 13 -14.87 5.35 0.26
N ASP A 14 -14.47 6.33 1.07
CA ASP A 14 -14.93 7.71 0.97
C ASP A 14 -14.36 8.38 -0.29
N PRO A 15 -15.20 8.80 -1.25
CA PRO A 15 -14.75 9.45 -2.48
C PRO A 15 -14.00 10.76 -2.23
N GLU A 16 -14.34 11.52 -1.19
CA GLU A 16 -13.66 12.78 -0.87
C GLU A 16 -12.23 12.48 -0.38
N PHE A 17 -12.07 11.44 0.44
CA PHE A 17 -10.77 10.99 0.87
C PHE A 17 -9.92 10.52 -0.32
N ALA A 18 -10.48 9.68 -1.20
CA ALA A 18 -9.78 9.19 -2.39
C ALA A 18 -9.33 10.35 -3.30
N ALA A 19 -10.22 11.31 -3.56
CA ALA A 19 -9.91 12.48 -4.40
C ALA A 19 -8.78 13.33 -3.82
N ARG A 20 -8.71 13.48 -2.49
CA ARG A 20 -7.61 14.19 -1.83
C ARG A 20 -6.28 13.46 -1.99
N ILE A 21 -6.27 12.14 -1.81
CA ILE A 21 -5.07 11.32 -1.98
C ILE A 21 -4.57 11.40 -3.42
N GLU A 22 -5.46 11.32 -4.41
CA GLU A 22 -5.10 11.41 -5.84
C GLU A 22 -4.58 12.79 -6.22
N ARG A 23 -5.20 13.86 -5.72
CA ARG A 23 -4.73 15.24 -5.94
C ARG A 23 -3.30 15.44 -5.44
N ASP A 24 -2.95 14.80 -4.34
CA ASP A 24 -1.63 14.91 -3.73
C ASP A 24 -0.61 13.93 -4.37
N GLY A 25 -0.97 13.27 -5.48
CA GLY A 25 -0.12 12.36 -6.26
C GLY A 25 -0.10 10.92 -5.75
N GLY A 26 -0.91 10.61 -4.74
CA GLY A 26 -1.05 9.27 -4.17
C GLY A 26 -2.07 8.41 -4.89
N ARG A 27 -2.21 7.18 -4.42
CA ARG A 27 -3.27 6.26 -4.84
C ARG A 27 -3.74 5.43 -3.65
N VAL A 28 -5.05 5.31 -3.50
CA VAL A 28 -5.65 4.41 -2.52
C VAL A 28 -5.54 2.96 -3.03
N LEU A 29 -4.91 2.09 -2.24
CA LEU A 29 -4.83 0.66 -2.52
C LEU A 29 -5.82 -0.09 -1.63
N VAL A 30 -6.89 -0.60 -2.23
CA VAL A 30 -7.88 -1.42 -1.53
C VAL A 30 -7.45 -2.88 -1.59
N ILE A 31 -6.56 -3.27 -0.68
CA ILE A 31 -6.02 -4.64 -0.64
C ILE A 31 -6.89 -5.50 0.28
N PRO A 32 -7.42 -6.65 -0.21
CA PRO A 32 -8.19 -7.55 0.63
C PRO A 32 -7.38 -8.03 1.85
N PRO A 33 -8.01 -8.23 3.02
CA PRO A 33 -7.29 -8.57 4.25
C PRO A 33 -6.48 -9.87 4.15
N ARG A 34 -7.00 -10.85 3.40
CA ARG A 34 -6.35 -12.14 3.17
C ARG A 34 -5.13 -12.05 2.25
N GLU A 35 -5.02 -10.94 1.51
CA GLU A 35 -3.97 -10.73 0.53
C GLU A 35 -2.92 -9.72 1.01
N GLN A 36 -3.20 -8.97 2.07
CA GLN A 36 -2.33 -7.90 2.55
C GLN A 36 -0.92 -8.39 2.91
N HIS A 37 -0.81 -9.58 3.52
CA HIS A 37 0.49 -10.17 3.83
C HIS A 37 1.25 -10.59 2.57
N ARG A 38 0.56 -11.24 1.63
CA ARG A 38 1.13 -11.65 0.34
C ARG A 38 1.62 -10.44 -0.46
N PHE A 39 0.80 -9.41 -0.59
CA PHE A 39 1.16 -8.16 -1.26
C PHE A 39 2.44 -7.55 -0.67
N MET A 40 2.55 -7.51 0.67
CA MET A 40 3.74 -6.96 1.32
C MET A 40 5.00 -7.78 1.02
N GLN A 41 4.89 -9.12 1.02
CA GLN A 41 6.01 -10.00 0.67
C GLN A 41 6.44 -9.81 -0.78
N GLU A 42 5.50 -9.74 -1.72
CA GLU A 42 5.77 -9.51 -3.13
C GLU A 42 6.48 -8.16 -3.37
N GLU A 43 6.04 -7.11 -2.67
CA GLU A 43 6.67 -5.79 -2.75
C GLU A 43 8.10 -5.83 -2.19
N ILE A 44 8.33 -6.46 -1.04
CA ILE A 44 9.67 -6.62 -0.46
C ILE A 44 10.59 -7.35 -1.45
N GLU A 45 10.14 -8.47 -2.02
CA GLU A 45 10.94 -9.24 -2.98
C GLU A 45 11.25 -8.43 -4.23
N ARG A 46 10.24 -7.73 -4.77
CA ARG A 46 10.39 -6.89 -5.97
C ARG A 46 11.42 -5.79 -5.76
N TRP A 47 11.30 -5.03 -4.68
CA TRP A 47 12.22 -3.93 -4.39
C TRP A 47 13.62 -4.43 -4.04
N THR A 48 13.74 -5.53 -3.29
CA THR A 48 15.04 -6.15 -2.98
C THR A 48 15.81 -6.53 -4.25
N LYS A 49 15.13 -7.14 -5.24
CA LYS A 49 15.75 -7.47 -6.53
C LYS A 49 16.23 -6.23 -7.27
N LEU A 50 15.44 -5.17 -7.30
CA LEU A 50 15.81 -3.92 -7.98
C LEU A 50 17.00 -3.23 -7.31
N VAL A 51 17.00 -3.14 -5.97
CA VAL A 51 18.10 -2.56 -5.20
C VAL A 51 19.40 -3.30 -5.47
N ALA A 52 19.38 -4.64 -5.41
CA ALA A 52 20.55 -5.47 -5.70
C ALA A 52 21.01 -5.35 -7.16
N GLN A 53 20.07 -5.32 -8.12
CA GLN A 53 20.38 -5.22 -9.54
C GLN A 53 21.07 -3.91 -9.91
N TYR A 54 20.65 -2.79 -9.30
CA TYR A 54 21.17 -1.46 -9.63
C TYR A 54 22.24 -0.96 -8.66
N GLY A 55 22.65 -1.77 -7.68
CA GLY A 55 23.65 -1.39 -6.68
C GLY A 55 23.23 -0.17 -5.85
N VAL A 56 21.92 0.01 -5.64
CA VAL A 56 21.41 1.12 -4.84
C VAL A 56 21.73 0.87 -3.37
N THR A 57 22.29 1.84 -2.68
CA THR A 57 22.53 1.81 -1.25
C THR A 57 21.76 2.95 -0.59
N VAL A 58 21.27 2.72 0.62
CA VAL A 58 20.78 3.80 1.48
C VAL A 58 21.99 4.29 2.28
N ASP A 59 22.24 5.59 2.26
CA ASP A 59 23.26 6.28 3.05
C ASP A 59 22.93 6.33 4.55
#